data_AF-A0A7C5GI60-F1
#
_entry.id   AF-A0A7C5GI60-F1
#
_cell.length_a   1.000
_cell.length_b   1.000
_cell.length_c   1.000
_cell.angle_alpha   90.00
_cell.angle_beta   90.00
_cell.angle_gamma   90.00
#
_symmetry.space_group_name_H-M   'P 1'
#
loop_
_entity.id
_entity.type
_entity.pdbx_description
1 polymer ?
#
loop_
_entity_poly.entity_id
_entity_poly.type
_entity_poly.pdbx_seq_one_letter_code
_entity_poly.pdbx_strand_id
1 'polypeptide(L)'
;MDKLTKMYIRYSWMILMALLFVSSSTPEENGASCAQLPVEGSIVLNNNYSAEDLVKDVLTKGVCENVSNIENIGNNNGIGYFSNGSDIFDMEDGIILSTGYITNALGPNDYIDRSSNFEDNGGDADLAQLATGAVKDVVGIEFDFVPLDSFIEFTYIFASEEYCEFVGSAFNDVFGFFISGPGINGDFSNNGENV
;
A
#
# COMPACT_ATOMS: atom_id res chain seq x y z
N MET A 1 -5.66 25.92 20.16
CA MET A 1 -4.77 24.75 20.27
C MET A 1 -5.18 23.86 19.14
N ASP A 2 -4.45 23.96 18.04
CA ASP A 2 -4.63 23.08 16.89
C ASP A 2 -4.28 21.68 17.35
N LYS A 3 -5.23 20.76 17.26
CA LYS A 3 -5.09 19.42 17.83
C LYS A 3 -4.52 18.50 16.76
N LEU A 4 -3.41 17.85 17.07
CA LEU A 4 -2.77 16.86 16.22
C LEU A 4 -3.68 15.65 16.05
N THR A 5 -3.80 15.17 14.81
CA THR A 5 -4.42 13.91 14.40
C THR A 5 -3.29 13.01 13.92
N LYS A 6 -3.34 11.71 14.23
CA LYS A 6 -2.28 10.77 13.84
C LYS A 6 -2.82 9.73 12.88
N MET A 7 -2.11 9.51 11.80
CA MET A 7 -2.48 8.62 10.71
C MET A 7 -1.44 7.54 10.51
N TYR A 8 -1.93 6.34 10.22
CA TYR A 8 -1.13 5.16 9.97
C TYR A 8 -1.65 4.46 8.72
N ILE A 9 -0.76 4.17 7.79
CA ILE A 9 -1.05 3.29 6.67
C ILE A 9 -0.12 2.09 6.82
N ARG A 10 -0.68 0.91 7.05
CA ARG A 10 0.09 -0.33 7.28
C ARG A 10 -0.43 -1.47 6.42
N TYR A 11 0.48 -2.30 5.96
CA TYR A 11 0.20 -3.45 5.10
C TYR A 11 1.06 -4.64 5.52
N SER A 12 0.50 -5.85 5.53
CA SER A 12 1.22 -7.08 5.90
C SER A 12 0.68 -8.32 5.17
N TRP A 13 1.60 -9.21 4.78
CA TRP A 13 1.45 -10.39 3.91
C TRP A 13 1.38 -10.11 2.40
N MET A 14 1.63 -11.17 1.63
CA MET A 14 2.19 -11.32 0.27
C MET A 14 1.70 -10.35 -0.85
N ILE A 15 2.33 -10.47 -2.03
CA ILE A 15 2.80 -9.33 -2.82
C ILE A 15 1.77 -8.40 -3.43
N LEU A 16 2.12 -7.11 -3.40
CA LEU A 16 1.62 -5.98 -4.20
C LEU A 16 2.84 -5.43 -4.98
N MET A 17 2.91 -5.36 -6.32
CA MET A 17 1.86 -5.19 -7.33
C MET A 17 2.11 -6.07 -8.57
N ALA A 18 1.04 -6.42 -9.30
CA ALA A 18 1.16 -6.96 -10.66
C ALA A 18 0.71 -5.90 -11.65
N LEU A 19 1.60 -5.51 -12.56
CA LEU A 19 1.20 -5.00 -13.86
C LEU A 19 1.13 -6.20 -14.81
N LEU A 20 -0.08 -6.51 -15.28
CA LEU A 20 -0.36 -7.53 -16.29
C LEU A 20 -0.16 -6.95 -17.69
N PHE A 21 0.92 -7.28 -18.39
CA PHE A 21 1.14 -6.80 -19.78
C PHE A 21 1.95 -7.74 -20.68
N VAL A 22 1.39 -8.85 -21.19
CA VAL A 22 1.93 -9.50 -22.40
C VAL A 22 0.82 -10.21 -23.20
N SER A 23 0.83 -10.06 -24.53
CA SER A 23 -0.04 -10.77 -25.50
C SER A 23 0.56 -12.15 -25.89
N SER A 24 -0.20 -13.18 -26.28
CA SER A 24 -0.93 -13.29 -27.55
C SER A 24 -1.82 -14.56 -27.62
N SER A 25 -2.72 -14.54 -28.61
CA SER A 25 -3.95 -15.31 -28.87
C SER A 25 -3.97 -16.85 -28.77
N THR A 26 -5.01 -17.42 -28.13
CA THR A 26 -5.95 -18.42 -28.70
C THR A 26 -7.21 -18.57 -27.79
N PRO A 27 -8.36 -19.09 -28.29
CA PRO A 27 -9.66 -18.98 -27.62
C PRO A 27 -10.08 -20.22 -26.79
N GLU A 28 -10.89 -19.95 -25.76
CA GLU A 28 -11.84 -20.82 -25.02
C GLU A 28 -11.23 -21.94 -24.12
N GLU A 29 -11.78 -22.33 -22.95
CA GLU A 29 -13.12 -22.24 -22.37
C GLU A 29 -13.06 -22.58 -20.85
N ASN A 30 -13.97 -22.00 -20.04
CA ASN A 30 -14.40 -22.40 -18.67
C ASN A 30 -13.46 -22.15 -17.46
N GLY A 31 -13.91 -21.24 -16.58
CA GLY A 31 -13.30 -20.90 -15.29
C GLY A 31 -12.90 -19.43 -15.29
N ALA A 32 -13.20 -18.67 -14.23
CA ALA A 32 -12.98 -17.21 -14.18
C ALA A 32 -11.50 -16.86 -14.45
N SER A 33 -11.19 -16.60 -15.71
CA SER A 33 -9.86 -16.19 -16.18
C SER A 33 -9.79 -14.68 -16.00
N CYS A 34 -8.76 -14.21 -15.29
CA CYS A 34 -8.31 -12.83 -15.37
C CYS A 34 -7.91 -12.52 -16.81
N ALA A 35 -8.89 -12.16 -17.65
CA ALA A 35 -8.65 -11.82 -19.04
C ALA A 35 -7.77 -10.56 -19.09
N GLN A 36 -6.55 -10.70 -19.61
CA GLN A 36 -5.63 -9.59 -19.85
C GLN A 36 -6.24 -8.62 -20.87
N LEU A 37 -6.54 -7.40 -20.41
CA LEU A 37 -6.82 -6.28 -21.28
C LEU A 37 -5.48 -5.71 -21.78
N PRO A 38 -5.39 -5.30 -23.06
CA PRO A 38 -4.23 -4.55 -23.53
C PRO A 38 -4.26 -3.18 -22.85
N VAL A 39 -3.47 -3.02 -21.80
CA VAL A 39 -3.10 -1.69 -21.33
C VAL A 39 -1.80 -1.34 -22.09
N GLU A 40 -1.61 -0.09 -22.51
CA GLU A 40 -0.32 0.39 -23.00
C GLU A 40 0.26 1.28 -21.92
N GLY A 41 1.32 0.84 -21.24
CA GLY A 41 1.94 1.63 -20.15
C GLY A 41 2.73 0.79 -19.15
N SER A 42 3.71 1.40 -18.50
CA SER A 42 4.39 0.86 -17.32
C SER A 42 4.56 2.00 -16.35
N ILE A 43 4.33 1.75 -15.06
CA ILE A 43 4.73 2.73 -14.07
C ILE A 43 6.26 2.86 -14.04
N VAL A 44 6.72 3.98 -13.48
CA VAL A 44 8.11 4.17 -13.06
C VAL A 44 8.15 4.11 -11.55
N LEU A 45 9.12 3.38 -11.00
CA LEU A 45 9.32 3.27 -9.55
C LEU A 45 10.59 3.99 -9.09
N ASN A 46 10.52 4.59 -7.92
CA ASN A 46 11.67 5.19 -7.26
C ASN A 46 11.69 4.87 -5.76
N ASN A 47 12.73 4.15 -5.33
CA ASN A 47 13.00 3.79 -3.93
C ASN A 47 13.98 4.76 -3.24
N ASN A 48 14.37 5.86 -3.87
CA ASN A 48 15.24 6.89 -3.29
C ASN A 48 14.45 8.01 -2.58
N TYR A 49 13.23 7.71 -2.12
CA TYR A 49 12.42 8.62 -1.32
C TYR A 49 12.45 8.16 0.14
N SER A 50 12.68 9.10 1.06
CA SER A 50 12.43 8.87 2.48
C SER A 50 10.92 8.92 2.77
N ALA A 51 10.48 8.38 3.91
CA ALA A 51 9.09 8.54 4.34
C ALA A 51 8.70 10.02 4.48
N GLU A 52 9.65 10.88 4.86
CA GLU A 52 9.44 12.32 4.91
C GLU A 52 9.16 12.91 3.52
N ASP A 53 9.95 12.55 2.50
CA ASP A 53 9.72 12.98 1.12
C ASP A 53 8.36 12.46 0.60
N LEU A 54 8.02 11.19 0.89
CA LEU A 54 6.74 10.60 0.48
C LEU A 54 5.54 11.35 1.11
N VAL A 55 5.57 11.65 2.40
CA VAL A 55 4.45 12.35 3.05
C VAL A 55 4.39 13.82 2.63
N LYS A 56 5.53 14.52 2.63
CA LYS A 56 5.55 15.97 2.37
C LYS A 56 5.38 16.30 0.90
N ASP A 57 6.09 15.62 0.01
CA ASP A 57 6.12 16.00 -1.40
C ASP A 57 5.06 15.27 -2.23
N VAL A 58 4.72 14.02 -1.87
CA VAL A 58 3.76 13.20 -2.63
C VAL A 58 2.36 13.28 -2.04
N LEU A 59 2.19 12.89 -0.77
CA LEU A 59 0.86 12.76 -0.16
C LEU A 59 0.19 14.12 0.10
N THR A 60 0.94 15.05 0.71
CA THR A 60 0.43 16.38 1.06
C THR A 60 0.75 17.44 0.02
N LYS A 61 1.43 17.08 -1.07
CA LYS A 61 1.78 17.96 -2.20
C LYS A 61 2.41 19.30 -1.77
N GLY A 62 3.31 19.25 -0.79
CA GLY A 62 4.09 20.40 -0.32
C GLY A 62 3.42 21.23 0.79
N VAL A 63 2.32 20.75 1.38
CA VAL A 63 1.76 21.35 2.60
C VAL A 63 2.60 20.89 3.80
N CYS A 64 3.83 21.42 3.93
CA CYS A 64 4.83 20.88 4.84
C CYS A 64 4.65 21.27 6.32
N GLU A 65 3.83 22.27 6.61
CA GLU A 65 3.74 22.89 7.95
C GLU A 65 2.68 22.26 8.86
N ASN A 66 1.83 21.38 8.33
CA ASN A 66 0.79 20.71 9.08
C ASN A 66 1.05 19.22 9.28
N VAL A 67 2.24 18.71 8.92
CA VAL A 67 2.64 17.31 9.14
C VAL A 67 3.92 17.20 9.97
N SER A 68 4.00 16.20 10.84
CA SER A 68 5.14 15.98 11.75
C SER A 68 5.24 14.50 12.17
N ASN A 69 6.30 14.14 12.88
CA ASN A 69 6.52 12.78 13.41
C ASN A 69 6.35 11.68 12.34
N ILE A 70 6.91 11.94 11.14
CA ILE A 70 6.81 11.02 10.01
C ILE A 70 7.80 9.88 10.23
N GLU A 71 7.30 8.65 10.26
CA GLU A 71 8.07 7.44 10.50
C GLU A 71 7.75 6.38 9.44
N ASN A 72 8.78 5.68 8.97
CA ASN A 72 8.61 4.46 8.20
C ASN A 72 8.39 3.27 9.15
N ILE A 73 7.48 2.39 8.79
CA ILE A 73 7.23 1.12 9.47
C ILE A 73 7.79 0.00 8.58
N GLY A 74 8.64 -0.84 9.16
CA GLY A 74 9.20 -2.00 8.46
C GLY A 74 10.37 -1.69 7.54
N ASN A 75 10.48 -2.45 6.45
CA ASN A 75 11.63 -2.37 5.56
C ASN A 75 11.54 -1.19 4.59
N ASN A 76 12.60 -0.37 4.51
CA ASN A 76 12.67 0.78 3.59
C ASN A 76 12.53 0.39 2.10
N ASN A 77 12.81 -0.86 1.73
CA ASN A 77 12.65 -1.32 0.34
C ASN A 77 11.20 -1.62 -0.04
N GLY A 78 10.29 -1.64 0.94
CA GLY A 78 8.86 -1.82 0.74
C GLY A 78 8.10 -0.53 0.52
N ILE A 79 8.73 0.64 0.69
CA ILE A 79 8.10 1.94 0.45
C ILE A 79 8.76 2.67 -0.72
N GLY A 80 7.98 3.46 -1.44
CA GLY A 80 8.52 4.35 -2.47
C GLY A 80 7.48 5.16 -3.19
N TYR A 81 7.91 5.75 -4.29
CA TYR A 81 7.08 6.55 -5.19
C TYR A 81 6.86 5.81 -6.51
N PHE A 82 5.66 5.92 -7.06
CA PHE A 82 5.38 5.55 -8.45
C PHE A 82 4.89 6.75 -9.26
N SER A 83 5.11 6.70 -10.57
CA SER A 83 4.53 7.64 -11.55
C SER A 83 4.17 6.93 -12.86
N ASN A 84 3.58 7.65 -13.81
CA ASN A 84 3.08 7.10 -15.08
C ASN A 84 2.03 6.01 -14.88
N GLY A 85 1.17 6.18 -13.87
CA GLY A 85 0.10 5.25 -13.52
C GLY A 85 -1.27 5.56 -14.13
N SER A 86 -1.45 6.71 -14.80
CA SER A 86 -2.77 7.17 -15.28
C SER A 86 -3.49 6.13 -16.14
N ASP A 87 -2.78 5.51 -17.09
CA ASP A 87 -3.36 4.53 -18.02
C ASP A 87 -3.70 3.18 -17.36
N ILE A 88 -3.26 2.98 -16.12
CA ILE A 88 -3.34 1.71 -15.39
C ILE A 88 -4.34 1.80 -14.24
N PHE A 89 -4.21 2.86 -13.44
CA PHE A 89 -4.81 3.02 -12.14
C PHE A 89 -5.80 4.19 -12.07
N ASP A 90 -5.94 4.96 -13.16
CA ASP A 90 -6.58 6.29 -13.13
C ASP A 90 -5.93 7.22 -12.07
N MET A 91 -4.64 6.98 -11.80
CA MET A 91 -3.82 7.68 -10.81
C MET A 91 -2.42 7.88 -11.39
N GLU A 92 -2.06 9.13 -11.68
CA GLU A 92 -0.79 9.45 -12.34
C GLU A 92 0.42 9.04 -11.51
N ASP A 93 0.39 9.34 -10.22
CA ASP A 93 1.48 9.12 -9.30
C ASP A 93 0.99 8.95 -7.87
N GLY A 94 1.87 8.45 -7.00
CA GLY A 94 1.55 8.27 -5.59
C GLY A 94 2.61 7.48 -4.83
N ILE A 95 2.25 7.12 -3.60
CA ILE A 95 3.05 6.27 -2.73
C ILE A 95 2.73 4.81 -3.05
N ILE A 96 3.76 3.98 -3.17
CA ILE A 96 3.64 2.52 -3.20
C ILE A 96 4.13 1.94 -1.87
N LEU A 97 3.32 1.06 -1.28
CA LEU A 97 3.68 0.23 -0.14
C LEU A 97 3.65 -1.23 -0.62
N SER A 98 4.64 -2.03 -0.24
CA SER A 98 4.75 -3.44 -0.61
C SER A 98 5.41 -4.19 0.54
N THR A 99 4.85 -5.35 0.89
CA THR A 99 5.46 -6.33 1.82
C THR A 99 6.70 -7.02 1.24
N GLY A 100 7.05 -6.70 -0.02
CA GLY A 100 8.31 -7.07 -0.65
C GLY A 100 9.01 -5.86 -1.29
N TYR A 101 10.07 -6.11 -2.06
CA TYR A 101 10.75 -5.02 -2.77
C TYR A 101 9.77 -4.34 -3.74
N ILE A 102 9.61 -3.01 -3.66
CA ILE A 102 8.72 -2.28 -4.58
C ILE A 102 9.11 -2.54 -6.05
N THR A 103 10.39 -2.80 -6.36
CA THR A 103 10.85 -3.08 -7.72
C THR A 103 10.24 -4.33 -8.33
N ASN A 104 9.71 -5.24 -7.51
CA ASN A 104 8.99 -6.42 -7.98
C ASN A 104 7.60 -6.09 -8.51
N ALA A 105 7.13 -4.87 -8.23
CA ALA A 105 5.83 -4.41 -8.67
C ALA A 105 5.83 -4.10 -10.19
N LEU A 106 6.98 -3.82 -10.79
CA LEU A 106 7.07 -3.53 -12.23
C LEU A 106 6.50 -4.67 -13.10
N GLY A 107 5.74 -4.27 -14.11
CA GLY A 107 5.22 -5.19 -15.11
C GLY A 107 6.17 -5.43 -16.27
N PRO A 108 5.83 -6.43 -17.11
CA PRO A 108 4.82 -7.45 -16.83
C PRO A 108 5.26 -8.41 -15.72
N ASN A 109 4.33 -8.93 -14.93
CA ASN A 109 4.65 -10.04 -14.04
C ASN A 109 4.93 -11.31 -14.86
N ASP A 110 6.17 -11.77 -14.83
CA ASP A 110 6.67 -12.95 -15.55
C ASP A 110 6.90 -14.16 -14.64
N TYR A 111 6.61 -14.05 -13.34
CA TYR A 111 6.74 -15.11 -12.34
C TYR A 111 5.42 -15.31 -11.59
N ILE A 112 5.07 -16.56 -11.32
CA ILE A 112 3.84 -16.95 -10.60
C ILE A 112 4.02 -16.98 -9.07
N ASP A 113 5.24 -16.77 -8.59
CA ASP A 113 5.62 -16.92 -7.19
C ASP A 113 6.70 -15.92 -6.81
N ARG A 114 6.69 -14.74 -7.45
CA ARG A 114 7.64 -13.69 -7.09
C ARG A 114 7.43 -13.43 -5.61
N SER A 115 8.48 -13.46 -4.81
CA SER A 115 8.40 -13.34 -3.36
C SER A 115 9.58 -12.53 -2.84
N SER A 116 9.42 -11.91 -1.68
CA SER A 116 10.49 -11.28 -0.92
C SER A 116 10.30 -11.66 0.53
N ASN A 117 11.41 -11.75 1.25
CA ASN A 117 11.40 -11.97 2.69
C ASN A 117 12.22 -10.85 3.30
N PHE A 118 11.57 -9.96 4.05
CA PHE A 118 12.27 -8.90 4.76
C PHE A 118 12.81 -9.36 6.11
N GLU A 119 12.57 -10.63 6.47
CA GLU A 119 12.99 -11.25 7.73
C GLU A 119 12.57 -10.44 8.95
N ASP A 120 11.46 -9.71 8.83
CA ASP A 120 10.93 -8.91 9.92
C ASP A 120 10.30 -9.83 10.96
N ASN A 121 10.79 -9.73 12.20
CA ASN A 121 10.29 -10.48 13.36
C ASN A 121 9.23 -9.68 14.13
N GLY A 122 8.95 -8.44 13.74
CA GLY A 122 7.94 -7.57 14.32
C GLY A 122 6.63 -7.65 13.56
N GLY A 123 5.66 -8.38 14.12
CA GLY A 123 4.26 -8.15 13.73
C GLY A 123 3.80 -6.76 14.18
N ASP A 124 2.69 -6.29 13.62
CA ASP A 124 2.05 -5.04 14.02
C ASP A 124 0.81 -5.33 14.87
N ALA A 125 0.69 -4.68 16.02
CA ALA A 125 -0.39 -4.96 16.98
C ALA A 125 -1.76 -4.59 16.45
N ASP A 126 -1.86 -3.53 15.63
CA ASP A 126 -3.14 -3.10 15.06
C ASP A 126 -3.52 -3.99 13.88
N LEU A 127 -2.57 -4.34 13.01
CA LEU A 127 -2.81 -5.33 11.96
C LEU A 127 -3.13 -6.72 12.53
N ALA A 128 -2.55 -7.11 13.67
CA ALA A 128 -2.82 -8.39 14.30
C ALA A 128 -4.27 -8.51 14.82
N GLN A 129 -4.94 -7.38 15.07
CA GLN A 129 -6.37 -7.37 15.39
C GLN A 129 -7.25 -7.61 14.16
N LEU A 130 -6.76 -7.25 12.97
CA LEU A 130 -7.46 -7.43 11.69
C LEU A 130 -7.16 -8.78 11.05
N ALA A 131 -5.97 -9.33 11.29
CA ALA A 131 -5.49 -10.54 10.66
C ALA A 131 -6.14 -11.80 11.24
N THR A 132 -6.38 -12.79 10.37
CA THR A 132 -6.79 -14.14 10.78
C THR A 132 -5.59 -15.07 11.04
N GLY A 133 -4.36 -14.57 10.85
CA GLY A 133 -3.11 -15.31 10.94
C GLY A 133 -1.96 -14.47 11.49
N ALA A 134 -0.74 -15.00 11.43
CA ALA A 134 0.44 -14.25 11.84
C ALA A 134 0.67 -13.06 10.91
N VAL A 135 1.09 -11.92 11.44
CA VAL A 135 1.47 -10.71 10.68
C VAL A 135 2.98 -10.76 10.41
N LYS A 136 3.40 -10.52 9.17
CA LYS A 136 4.81 -10.58 8.71
C LYS A 136 5.11 -9.53 7.66
N ASP A 137 6.37 -9.14 7.56
CA ASP A 137 6.88 -8.20 6.56
C ASP A 137 6.02 -6.92 6.51
N VAL A 138 5.70 -6.39 7.70
CA VAL A 138 4.86 -5.19 7.83
C VAL A 138 5.56 -4.05 7.13
N VAL A 139 4.83 -3.31 6.30
CA VAL A 139 5.33 -2.09 5.66
C VAL A 139 4.28 -0.99 5.80
N GLY A 140 4.72 0.23 6.09
CA GLY A 140 3.79 1.32 6.30
C GLY A 140 4.44 2.67 6.55
N ILE A 141 3.60 3.71 6.63
CA ILE A 141 4.00 5.07 6.99
C ILE A 141 3.08 5.57 8.09
N GLU A 142 3.66 6.23 9.08
CA GLU A 142 2.98 6.83 10.21
C GLU A 142 3.34 8.31 10.29
N PHE A 143 2.37 9.18 10.54
CA PHE A 143 2.63 10.61 10.74
C PHE A 143 1.50 11.32 11.48
N ASP A 144 1.85 12.43 12.13
CA ASP A 144 0.90 13.36 12.73
C ASP A 144 0.59 14.48 11.75
N PHE A 145 -0.66 14.93 11.74
CA PHE A 145 -1.06 16.09 10.96
C PHE A 145 -2.14 16.94 11.63
N VAL A 146 -2.25 18.20 11.20
CA VAL A 146 -3.38 19.09 11.51
C VAL A 146 -4.24 19.22 10.27
N PRO A 147 -5.53 18.79 10.29
CA PRO A 147 -6.40 18.91 9.13
C PRO A 147 -6.61 20.38 8.76
N LEU A 148 -6.49 20.70 7.46
CA LEU A 148 -6.77 22.04 6.93
C LEU A 148 -8.24 22.21 6.52
N ASP A 149 -8.97 21.12 6.36
CA ASP A 149 -10.40 21.09 6.01
C ASP A 149 -11.15 20.11 6.93
N SER A 150 -12.47 20.17 6.84
CA SER A 150 -13.46 19.33 7.52
C SER A 150 -13.52 17.89 7.03
N PHE A 151 -12.91 17.59 5.88
CA PHE A 151 -12.79 16.24 5.34
C PHE A 151 -11.38 16.01 4.81
N ILE A 152 -11.00 14.72 4.76
CA ILE A 152 -9.75 14.26 4.18
C ILE A 152 -10.12 13.09 3.27
N GLU A 153 -9.56 13.08 2.08
CA GLU A 153 -9.80 12.05 1.09
C GLU A 153 -8.49 11.37 0.72
N PHE A 154 -8.52 10.04 0.69
CA PHE A 154 -7.41 9.22 0.23
C PHE A 154 -7.93 8.29 -0.85
N THR A 155 -7.23 8.29 -1.98
CA THR A 155 -7.44 7.29 -3.03
C THR A 155 -6.37 6.23 -2.88
N TYR A 156 -6.78 4.97 -2.85
CA TYR A 156 -5.87 3.83 -2.78
C TYR A 156 -6.36 2.72 -3.70
N ILE A 157 -5.44 1.87 -4.12
CA ILE A 157 -5.71 0.69 -4.93
C ILE A 157 -4.97 -0.47 -4.32
N PHE A 158 -5.67 -1.59 -4.15
CA PHE A 158 -5.02 -2.88 -3.91
C PHE A 158 -4.74 -3.54 -5.24
N ALA A 159 -3.52 -4.04 -5.36
CA ALA A 159 -3.11 -4.95 -6.40
C ALA A 159 -2.36 -6.12 -5.73
N SER A 160 -2.50 -7.31 -6.30
CA SER A 160 -1.73 -8.46 -5.84
C SER A 160 -1.40 -9.33 -7.04
N GLU A 161 -0.20 -9.90 -7.02
CA GLU A 161 0.22 -10.84 -8.06
C GLU A 161 -0.55 -12.17 -7.97
N GLU A 162 -0.87 -12.57 -6.74
CA GLU A 162 -1.58 -13.80 -6.39
C GLU A 162 -3.11 -13.67 -6.49
N TYR A 163 -3.63 -12.48 -6.78
CA TYR A 163 -5.08 -12.21 -6.73
C TYR A 163 -5.87 -13.24 -7.55
N CYS A 164 -5.40 -13.61 -8.74
CA CYS A 164 -6.11 -14.56 -9.59
C CYS A 164 -6.05 -16.02 -9.09
N GLU A 165 -5.06 -16.37 -8.27
CA GLU A 165 -4.80 -17.74 -7.81
C GLU A 165 -5.33 -17.99 -6.39
N PHE A 166 -5.38 -16.95 -5.55
CA PHE A 166 -5.60 -17.08 -4.11
C PHE A 166 -6.79 -16.29 -3.55
N VAL A 167 -7.59 -15.62 -4.39
CA VAL A 167 -8.87 -15.04 -3.96
C VAL A 167 -9.74 -16.12 -3.31
N GLY A 168 -10.07 -15.93 -2.03
CA GLY A 168 -10.85 -16.87 -1.22
C GLY A 168 -10.05 -18.01 -0.59
N SER A 169 -8.72 -17.97 -0.66
CA SER A 169 -7.84 -18.92 0.03
C SER A 169 -7.49 -18.47 1.47
N ALA A 170 -6.63 -19.23 2.15
CA ALA A 170 -6.17 -18.93 3.51
C ALA A 170 -5.06 -17.85 3.57
N PHE A 171 -4.53 -17.42 2.43
CA PHE A 171 -3.53 -16.37 2.31
C PHE A 171 -4.26 -15.08 1.94
N ASN A 172 -4.59 -14.26 2.94
CA ASN A 172 -5.21 -12.95 2.72
C ASN A 172 -4.30 -11.88 3.31
N ASP A 173 -3.98 -10.90 2.49
CA ASP A 173 -3.24 -9.72 2.93
C ASP A 173 -4.11 -8.90 3.89
N VAL A 174 -3.46 -8.32 4.90
CA VAL A 174 -4.14 -7.45 5.85
C VAL A 174 -3.65 -6.03 5.65
N PHE A 175 -4.61 -5.13 5.52
CA PHE A 175 -4.38 -3.70 5.41
C PHE A 175 -5.11 -2.98 6.52
N GLY A 176 -4.47 -1.94 7.04
CA GLY A 176 -5.08 -1.02 7.98
C GLY A 176 -4.78 0.42 7.60
N PHE A 177 -5.84 1.23 7.59
CA PHE A 177 -5.76 2.66 7.53
C PHE A 177 -6.28 3.21 8.85
N PHE A 178 -5.37 3.50 9.78
CA PHE A 178 -5.74 3.90 11.13
C PHE A 178 -5.69 5.42 11.27
N ILE A 179 -6.72 5.99 11.89
CA ILE A 179 -6.79 7.41 12.24
C ILE A 179 -7.07 7.51 13.73
N SER A 180 -6.30 8.32 14.44
CA SER A 180 -6.54 8.66 15.85
C SER A 180 -6.50 10.17 16.06
N GLY A 181 -7.26 10.67 17.03
CA GLY A 181 -7.35 12.10 17.27
C GLY A 181 -8.54 12.49 18.14
N PRO A 182 -8.74 13.79 18.36
CA PRO A 182 -9.81 14.30 19.22
C PRO A 182 -11.19 13.85 18.73
N GLY A 183 -11.93 13.15 19.60
CA GLY A 183 -13.27 12.65 19.29
C GLY A 183 -13.30 11.24 18.70
N ILE A 184 -12.14 10.66 18.37
CA ILE A 184 -11.99 9.26 17.96
C ILE A 184 -11.67 8.43 19.20
N ASN A 185 -12.36 7.30 19.38
CA ASN A 185 -12.15 6.40 20.52
C ASN A 185 -12.29 4.94 20.06
N GLY A 186 -11.45 4.51 19.13
CA GLY A 186 -11.44 3.15 18.62
C GLY A 186 -10.54 2.20 19.42
N ASP A 187 -10.54 0.93 19.01
CA ASP A 187 -9.87 -0.18 19.70
C ASP A 187 -8.39 -0.36 19.28
N PHE A 188 -7.92 0.43 18.31
CA PHE A 188 -6.54 0.39 17.84
C PHE A 188 -5.63 1.33 18.66
N SER A 189 -4.32 1.20 18.45
CA SER A 189 -3.31 2.02 19.12
C SER A 189 -3.66 3.51 19.07
N ASN A 190 -3.38 4.21 20.17
CA ASN A 190 -3.73 5.63 20.37
C ASN A 190 -5.24 5.93 20.32
N ASN A 191 -6.07 4.94 20.63
CA ASN A 191 -7.53 4.97 20.51
C ASN A 191 -7.96 5.27 19.07
N GLY A 192 -7.20 4.76 18.11
CA GLY A 192 -7.47 4.92 16.68
C GLY A 192 -8.62 4.04 16.21
N GLU A 193 -9.22 4.43 15.10
CA GLU A 193 -10.18 3.66 14.33
C GLU A 193 -9.55 3.25 13.00
N ASN A 194 -9.87 2.05 12.51
CA ASN A 194 -9.55 1.64 11.14
C ASN A 194 -10.67 2.13 10.22
N VAL A 195 -10.33 2.87 9.16
CA VAL A 195 -11.29 3.51 8.24
C VAL A 195 -11.25 2.95 6.83
#